data_AF-A0A418Y7V9-F1
#
_entry.id   AF-A0A418Y7V9-F1
#
_cell.length_a   1.000
_cell.length_b   1.000
_cell.length_c   1.000
_cell.angle_alpha   90.00
_cell.angle_beta   90.00
_cell.angle_gamma   90.00
#
_symmetry.space_group_name_H-M   'P 1'
#
loop_
_entity.id
_entity.type
_entity.pdbx_description
1 polymer ?
#
loop_
_entity_poly.entity_id
_entity_poly.type
_entity_poly.pdbx_seq_one_letter_code
_entity_poly.pdbx_strand_id
1 'polypeptide(L)'
;MLSLSLAAPPVLAAPPATNHPILGIWKLTLPDGSCSETYRFRGDGTTLVTSAAEVSESEFQIPSEPSEKGFYKLVDTVVKDNGKEDCSGQVMRVGARATNFVRFHPSGSLFLMCADESMETCIGPFRRVSGLGT
;
A
#
# COMPACT_ATOMS: atom_id res chain seq x y z
N MET A 1 31.75 11.44 -32.03
CA MET A 1 30.28 11.53 -32.15
C MET A 1 29.74 11.86 -30.78
N LEU A 2 29.00 12.95 -30.64
CA LEU A 2 28.44 13.42 -29.37
C LEU A 2 27.10 12.69 -29.16
N SER A 3 27.04 11.74 -28.23
CA SER A 3 25.80 11.02 -27.92
C SER A 3 24.90 11.87 -27.03
N LEU A 4 23.74 12.29 -27.55
CA LEU A 4 22.65 12.84 -26.74
C LEU A 4 21.97 11.69 -25.98
N SER A 5 22.11 11.65 -24.66
CA SER A 5 21.29 10.81 -23.81
C SER A 5 19.89 11.40 -23.72
N LEU A 6 18.89 10.77 -24.33
CA LEU A 6 17.49 11.06 -24.03
C LEU A 6 17.19 10.56 -22.62
N ALA A 7 16.95 11.47 -21.68
CA ALA A 7 16.34 11.13 -20.40
C ALA A 7 14.87 10.74 -20.67
N ALA A 8 14.50 9.50 -20.37
CA ALA A 8 13.11 9.07 -20.40
C ALA A 8 12.33 9.84 -19.32
N PRO A 9 11.11 10.34 -19.61
CA PRO A 9 10.28 10.96 -18.60
C PRO A 9 9.97 9.94 -17.48
N PRO A 10 9.81 10.40 -16.22
CA PRO A 10 9.41 9.52 -15.14
C PRO A 10 8.05 8.91 -15.50
N VAL A 11 7.99 7.58 -15.59
CA VAL A 11 6.74 6.85 -15.75
C VAL A 11 6.02 6.94 -14.41
N LEU A 12 5.15 7.94 -14.27
CA LEU A 12 4.16 7.99 -13.19
C LEU A 12 3.36 6.69 -13.23
N ALA A 13 3.22 6.04 -12.08
CA ALA A 13 2.37 4.87 -11.93
C ALA A 13 0.96 5.19 -12.47
N ALA A 14 0.41 4.30 -13.31
CA ALA A 14 -0.95 4.47 -13.78
C ALA A 14 -1.91 4.43 -12.57
N PRO A 15 -2.89 5.35 -12.47
CA PRO A 15 -3.85 5.34 -11.39
C PRO A 15 -4.62 4.01 -11.32
N PRO A 16 -5.00 3.54 -10.13
CA PRO A 16 -5.86 2.37 -9.99
C PRO A 16 -7.23 2.63 -10.64
N ALA A 17 -7.93 1.57 -11.02
CA ALA A 17 -9.32 1.69 -11.46
C ALA A 17 -10.17 2.37 -10.37
N THR A 18 -11.08 3.26 -10.77
CA THR A 18 -11.85 4.11 -9.84
C THR A 18 -12.77 3.33 -8.90
N ASN A 19 -13.11 2.09 -9.26
CA ASN A 19 -13.89 1.14 -8.46
C ASN A 19 -13.04 0.04 -7.81
N HIS A 20 -11.71 0.15 -7.84
CA HIS A 20 -10.83 -0.89 -7.32
C HIS A 20 -11.04 -1.08 -5.80
N PRO A 21 -11.17 -2.34 -5.30
CA PRO A 21 -11.51 -2.61 -3.91
C PRO A 21 -10.50 -2.05 -2.90
N ILE A 22 -9.23 -1.85 -3.28
CA ILE A 22 -8.19 -1.26 -2.40
C ILE A 22 -8.51 0.17 -1.98
N LEU A 23 -9.26 0.93 -2.79
CA LEU A 23 -9.47 2.35 -2.55
C LEU A 23 -10.23 2.58 -1.24
N GLY A 24 -9.81 3.60 -0.49
CA GLY A 24 -10.38 3.94 0.81
C GLY A 24 -9.37 3.86 1.95
N ILE A 25 -9.89 3.78 3.17
CA ILE A 25 -9.10 3.80 4.40
C ILE A 25 -9.20 2.46 5.10
N TRP A 26 -8.04 1.95 5.51
CA TRP A 26 -7.88 0.64 6.11
C TRP A 26 -7.07 0.75 7.38
N LYS A 27 -7.49 0.02 8.41
CA LYS A 27 -6.79 -0.05 9.67
C LYS A 27 -6.23 -1.45 9.89
N LEU A 28 -4.94 -1.55 10.17
CA LEU A 28 -4.30 -2.72 10.73
C LEU A 28 -4.14 -2.49 12.24
N THR A 29 -4.41 -3.51 13.05
CA THR A 29 -4.08 -3.51 14.48
C THR A 29 -3.15 -4.67 14.72
N LEU A 30 -2.04 -4.41 15.43
CA LEU A 30 -1.08 -5.48 15.74
C LEU A 30 -1.74 -6.59 16.56
N PRO A 31 -1.22 -7.84 16.50
CA PRO A 31 -1.83 -8.98 17.19
C PRO A 31 -2.00 -8.79 18.70
N ASP A 32 -1.10 -8.06 19.34
CA ASP A 32 -1.14 -7.74 20.78
C ASP A 32 -2.00 -6.51 21.11
N GLY A 33 -2.52 -5.82 20.09
CA GLY A 33 -3.34 -4.61 20.23
C GLY A 33 -2.56 -3.37 20.65
N SER A 34 -1.23 -3.42 20.75
CA SER A 34 -0.39 -2.32 21.27
C SER A 34 -0.36 -1.11 20.33
N CYS A 35 -0.48 -1.35 19.03
CA CYS A 35 -0.37 -0.34 17.99
C CYS A 35 -1.37 -0.57 16.86
N SER A 36 -1.66 0.47 16.10
CA SER A 36 -2.46 0.37 14.89
C SER A 36 -1.91 1.27 13.80
N GLU A 37 -2.05 0.81 12.58
CA GLU A 37 -1.62 1.50 11.37
C GLU A 37 -2.85 1.84 10.56
N THR A 38 -2.84 3.02 9.93
CA THR A 38 -3.90 3.46 9.03
C THR A 38 -3.33 3.70 7.65
N TYR A 39 -3.90 3.04 6.64
CA TYR A 39 -3.53 3.13 5.25
C TYR A 39 -4.68 3.79 4.47
N ARG A 40 -4.41 4.92 3.82
CA ARG A 40 -5.35 5.56 2.89
C ARG A 40 -4.86 5.37 1.46
N PHE A 41 -5.50 4.49 0.71
CA PHE A 41 -5.27 4.32 -0.72
C PHE A 41 -6.15 5.29 -1.51
N ARG A 42 -5.53 6.20 -2.26
CA ARG A 42 -6.21 7.24 -3.04
C ARG A 42 -6.32 6.86 -4.50
N GLY A 43 -7.31 7.45 -5.18
CA GLY A 43 -7.57 7.20 -6.60
C GLY A 43 -6.51 7.77 -7.54
N ASP A 44 -5.59 8.60 -7.04
CA ASP A 44 -4.46 9.15 -7.80
C ASP A 44 -3.23 8.23 -7.80
N GLY A 45 -3.32 7.04 -7.18
CA GLY A 45 -2.20 6.11 -7.08
C GLY A 45 -1.26 6.40 -5.92
N THR A 46 -1.66 7.22 -4.94
CA THR A 46 -0.88 7.46 -3.73
C THR A 46 -1.45 6.77 -2.49
N THR A 47 -0.57 6.38 -1.57
CA THR A 47 -0.94 5.99 -0.20
C THR A 47 -0.52 7.06 0.79
N LEU A 48 -1.26 7.16 1.90
CA LEU A 48 -0.80 7.79 3.13
C LEU A 48 -0.90 6.78 4.24
N VAL A 49 0.21 6.55 4.92
CA VAL A 49 0.31 5.63 6.05
C VAL A 49 0.59 6.43 7.31
N THR A 50 -0.08 6.06 8.39
CA THR A 50 0.23 6.52 9.73
C THR A 50 0.38 5.29 10.61
N SER A 51 1.56 5.12 11.19
CA SER A 51 1.92 3.97 12.02
C SER A 51 2.72 4.47 13.22
N ALA A 52 2.19 4.36 14.44
CA ALA A 52 2.75 5.02 15.63
C ALA A 52 3.06 6.53 15.38
N ALA A 53 4.33 6.90 15.30
CA ALA A 53 4.77 8.27 15.02
C ALA A 53 5.14 8.51 13.54
N GLU A 54 5.26 7.45 12.75
CA GLU A 54 5.49 7.50 11.30
C GLU A 54 4.31 8.16 10.59
N VAL A 55 4.64 9.02 9.63
CA VAL A 55 3.73 9.48 8.59
C VAL A 55 4.48 9.41 7.27
N SER A 56 4.05 8.51 6.39
CA SER A 56 4.67 8.29 5.09
C SER A 56 3.67 8.37 3.94
N GLU A 57 4.16 8.80 2.79
CA GLU A 57 3.42 8.78 1.53
C GLU A 57 4.19 7.91 0.53
N SER A 58 3.45 7.11 -0.22
CA SER A 58 4.01 6.30 -1.31
C SER A 58 3.21 6.48 -2.59
N GLU A 59 3.85 6.15 -3.71
CA GLU A 59 3.15 5.81 -4.94
C GLU A 59 2.94 4.30 -4.99
N PHE A 60 1.77 3.86 -5.43
CA PHE A 60 1.45 2.43 -5.55
C PHE A 60 0.94 2.05 -6.93
N GLN A 61 1.20 0.80 -7.30
CA GLN A 61 0.71 0.13 -8.50
C GLN A 61 -0.06 -1.12 -8.10
N ILE A 62 -1.25 -1.28 -8.67
CA ILE A 62 -2.08 -2.47 -8.48
C ILE A 62 -2.89 -2.71 -9.76
N PRO A 63 -2.97 -3.95 -10.28
CA PRO A 63 -3.79 -4.26 -11.45
C PRO A 63 -5.28 -4.08 -11.13
N SER A 64 -6.10 -3.85 -12.16
CA SER A 64 -7.56 -3.74 -12.00
C SER A 64 -8.23 -5.06 -11.59
N GLU A 65 -7.62 -6.18 -12.00
CA GLU A 65 -8.12 -7.54 -11.78
C GLU A 65 -7.09 -8.36 -11.00
N PRO A 66 -7.54 -9.35 -10.20
CA PRO A 66 -6.64 -10.25 -9.49
C PRO A 66 -6.02 -11.29 -10.44
N SER A 67 -5.00 -11.99 -9.94
CA SER A 67 -4.49 -13.21 -10.56
C SER A 67 -5.56 -14.32 -10.54
N GLU A 68 -5.30 -15.42 -11.26
CA GLU A 68 -6.16 -16.62 -11.22
C GLU A 68 -6.34 -17.20 -9.82
N LYS A 69 -5.36 -16.96 -8.93
CA LYS A 69 -5.42 -17.36 -7.51
C LYS A 69 -6.21 -16.36 -6.66
N GLY A 70 -6.67 -15.25 -7.24
CA GLY A 70 -7.47 -14.22 -6.59
C GLY A 70 -6.66 -13.16 -5.83
N PHE A 71 -5.35 -13.05 -6.07
CA PHE A 71 -4.48 -12.07 -5.42
C PHE A 71 -4.21 -10.86 -6.33
N TYR A 72 -4.13 -9.67 -5.74
CA TYR A 72 -3.66 -8.47 -6.44
C TYR A 72 -2.21 -8.20 -6.06
N LYS A 73 -1.33 -8.08 -7.05
CA LYS A 73 0.05 -7.65 -6.80
C LYS A 73 0.08 -6.14 -6.54
N LEU A 74 0.33 -5.77 -5.29
CA LEU A 74 0.53 -4.39 -4.85
C LEU A 74 2.02 -4.09 -4.81
N VAL A 75 2.45 -3.07 -5.53
CA VAL A 75 3.83 -2.57 -5.46
C VAL A 75 3.79 -1.13 -4.97
N ASP A 76 4.47 -0.85 -3.87
CA ASP A 76 4.46 0.44 -3.19
C ASP A 76 5.90 0.99 -3.14
N THR A 77 6.06 2.28 -3.40
CA THR A 77 7.36 2.97 -3.33
C THR A 77 7.23 4.23 -2.49
N VAL A 78 7.95 4.29 -1.37
CA VAL A 78 7.91 5.43 -0.44
C VAL A 78 8.49 6.66 -1.12
N VAL A 79 7.70 7.73 -1.21
CA VAL A 79 8.11 9.01 -1.80
C VAL A 79 8.33 10.10 -0.76
N LYS A 80 7.70 9.99 0.42
CA LYS A 80 7.93 10.88 1.58
C LYS A 80 7.83 10.09 2.87
N ASP A 81 8.62 10.50 3.86
CA ASP A 81 8.60 9.97 5.22
C ASP A 81 8.99 11.09 6.20
N ASN A 82 8.46 11.05 7.42
CA ASN A 82 8.73 12.05 8.46
C ASN A 82 9.93 11.69 9.37
N GLY A 83 10.61 10.58 9.12
CA GLY A 83 11.78 10.10 9.84
C GLY A 83 11.47 9.54 11.22
N LYS A 84 10.23 9.12 11.47
CA LYS A 84 9.78 8.56 12.76
C LYS A 84 9.53 7.07 12.65
N GLU A 85 9.55 6.41 13.80
CA GLU A 85 9.36 4.97 13.89
C GLU A 85 7.89 4.58 13.68
N ASP A 86 7.71 3.50 12.94
CA ASP A 86 6.46 2.78 12.75
C ASP A 86 6.11 1.92 13.99
N CYS A 87 4.98 1.21 13.94
CA CYS A 87 4.55 0.29 14.99
C CYS A 87 5.56 -0.86 15.25
N SER A 88 6.49 -1.14 14.33
CA SER A 88 7.56 -2.14 14.48
C SER A 88 8.89 -1.55 14.96
N GLY A 89 8.95 -0.24 15.22
CA GLY A 89 10.17 0.47 15.63
C GLY A 89 11.11 0.77 14.45
N GLN A 90 10.62 0.73 13.21
CA GLN A 90 11.43 0.98 12.02
C GLN A 90 11.16 2.36 11.43
N VAL A 91 12.19 2.98 10.87
CA VAL A 91 12.06 4.22 10.08
C VAL A 91 12.10 3.86 8.61
N MET A 92 11.04 4.23 7.89
CA MET A 92 10.92 3.94 6.46
C MET A 92 11.88 4.81 5.64
N ARG A 93 12.53 4.20 4.64
CA ARG A 93 13.45 4.91 3.76
C ARG A 93 12.71 5.41 2.53
N VAL A 94 12.83 6.70 2.21
CA VAL A 94 12.41 7.22 0.90
C VAL A 94 13.11 6.45 -0.22
N GLY A 95 12.34 6.02 -1.22
CA GLY A 95 12.75 5.13 -2.30
C GLY A 95 12.70 3.65 -1.97
N ALA A 96 12.39 3.26 -0.73
CA ALA A 96 12.12 1.86 -0.40
C ALA A 96 10.91 1.36 -1.20
N ARG A 97 11.05 0.15 -1.76
CA ARG A 97 10.03 -0.49 -2.57
C ARG A 97 9.58 -1.79 -1.91
N ALA A 98 8.28 -1.93 -1.69
CA ALA A 98 7.66 -3.14 -1.18
C ALA A 98 6.80 -3.79 -2.27
N THR A 99 6.75 -5.12 -2.27
CA THR A 99 5.80 -5.88 -3.10
C THR A 99 5.04 -6.82 -2.19
N ASN A 100 3.72 -6.68 -2.17
CA ASN A 100 2.80 -7.49 -1.38
C ASN A 100 1.69 -8.02 -2.28
N PHE A 101 1.03 -9.09 -1.85
CA PHE A 101 -0.07 -9.70 -2.57
C PHE A 101 -1.35 -9.57 -1.74
N VAL A 102 -2.29 -8.75 -2.21
CA VAL A 102 -3.50 -8.43 -1.48
C VAL A 102 -4.58 -9.47 -1.80
N ARG A 103 -5.19 -10.02 -0.75
CA ARG A 103 -6.38 -10.86 -0.87
C ARG A 103 -7.55 -10.24 -0.12
N PHE A 104 -8.57 -9.83 -0.88
CA PHE A 104 -9.82 -9.33 -0.29
C PHE A 104 -10.70 -10.47 0.19
N HIS A 105 -11.31 -10.28 1.36
CA HIS A 105 -12.40 -11.11 1.83
C HIS A 105 -13.68 -10.79 1.03
N PRO A 106 -14.56 -11.78 0.75
CA PRO A 106 -15.80 -11.55 -0.01
C PRO A 106 -16.75 -10.48 0.57
N SER A 107 -16.61 -10.13 1.86
CA SER A 107 -17.39 -9.04 2.47
C SER A 107 -17.02 -7.63 1.95
N GLY A 108 -15.88 -7.47 1.27
CA GLY A 108 -15.37 -6.18 0.80
C GLY A 108 -14.85 -5.22 1.90
N SER A 109 -14.92 -5.66 3.17
CA SER A 109 -14.55 -4.89 4.34
C SER A 109 -13.25 -5.34 5.01
N LEU A 110 -12.63 -6.42 4.50
CA LEU A 110 -11.38 -6.98 5.01
C LEU A 110 -10.44 -7.34 3.85
N PHE A 111 -9.14 -7.21 4.08
CA PHE A 111 -8.12 -7.87 3.26
C PHE A 111 -6.92 -8.34 4.09
N LEU A 112 -6.11 -9.21 3.48
CA LEU A 112 -4.78 -9.59 3.94
C LEU A 112 -3.73 -9.13 2.92
N MET A 113 -2.53 -8.76 3.39
CA MET A 113 -1.35 -8.59 2.55
C MET A 113 -0.40 -9.75 2.81
N CYS A 114 -0.02 -10.46 1.76
CA CYS A 114 0.82 -11.65 1.84
C CYS A 114 2.16 -11.44 1.11
N ALA A 115 3.17 -12.22 1.47
CA ALA A 115 4.50 -12.16 0.86
C ALA A 115 4.50 -12.68 -0.58
N ASP A 116 3.58 -13.58 -0.92
CA ASP A 116 3.38 -14.17 -2.24
C ASP A 116 1.88 -14.47 -2.49
N GLU A 117 1.54 -15.11 -3.61
CA GLU A 117 0.18 -15.56 -3.93
C GLU A 117 -0.21 -16.85 -3.18
N SER A 118 0.15 -16.92 -1.90
CA SER A 118 -0.28 -17.92 -0.93
C SER A 118 -0.84 -17.23 0.32
N MET A 119 -1.36 -18.04 1.24
CA MET A 119 -1.89 -17.57 2.53
C MET A 119 -0.97 -17.97 3.70
N GLU A 120 0.27 -18.37 3.43
CA GLU A 120 1.20 -18.90 4.44
C GLU A 120 1.84 -17.80 5.28
N THR A 121 2.21 -16.69 4.65
CA THR A 121 2.85 -15.55 5.30
C THR A 121 2.11 -14.27 4.96
N CYS A 122 1.21 -13.84 5.84
CA CYS A 122 0.39 -12.66 5.65
C CYS A 122 0.32 -11.78 6.90
N ILE A 123 0.12 -10.49 6.68
CA ILE A 123 -0.24 -9.50 7.69
C ILE A 123 -1.72 -9.11 7.53
N GLY A 124 -2.43 -8.91 8.64
CA GLY A 124 -3.83 -8.52 8.66
C GLY A 124 -4.64 -9.18 9.80
N PRO A 125 -5.98 -9.05 9.75
CA PRO A 125 -6.75 -8.41 8.70
C PRO A 125 -6.68 -6.88 8.75
N PHE A 126 -6.57 -6.28 7.58
CA PHE A 126 -6.85 -4.86 7.38
C PHE A 126 -8.36 -4.68 7.35
N ARG A 127 -8.89 -3.78 8.18
CA ARG A 127 -10.32 -3.50 8.28
C ARG A 127 -10.64 -2.18 7.62
N ARG A 128 -11.63 -2.17 6.75
CA ARG A 128 -12.13 -0.92 6.16
C ARG A 128 -12.70 -0.04 7.27
N VAL A 129 -12.28 1.22 7.30
CA VAL A 129 -12.81 2.22 8.23
C VAL A 129 -13.37 3.40 7.47
N SER A 130 -14.43 3.99 8.01
CA SER A 130 -14.95 5.25 7.52
C SER A 130 -13.99 6.36 7.94
N GLY A 131 -13.51 7.15 6.99
CA GLY A 131 -12.97 8.47 7.28
C GLY A 131 -13.73 9.48 6.44
N LEU A 132 -14.03 10.63 7.02
CA LEU A 132 -14.53 11.82 6.33
C LEU A 132 -13.55 12.16 5.20
N GLY A 133 -13.85 11.68 4.00
CA GLY A 133 -13.30 12.19 2.77
C GLY A 133 -14.02 13.50 2.48
N THR A 134 -13.52 14.58 3.07
CA THR A 134 -13.67 15.94 2.53
C THR A 134 -12.32 16.37 2.00
#